data_AF-A0A1G9RVQ8-F1
#
_entry.id   AF-A0A1G9RVQ8-F1
#
_cell.length_a   1.000
_cell.length_b   1.000
_cell.length_c   1.000
_cell.angle_alpha   90.00
_cell.angle_beta   90.00
_cell.angle_gamma   90.00
#
_symmetry.space_group_name_H-M   'P 1'
#
loop_
_entity.id
_entity.type
_entity.pdbx_description
1 polymer ?
#
loop_
_entity_poly.entity_id
_entity_poly.type
_entity_poly.pdbx_seq_one_letter_code
_entity_poly.pdbx_strand_id
1 'polypeptide(L)'
;MRDEIALKELYYQVLKTCFAYEIHMEPGMTFIDMWKALIVKMDDQTKAVLKARLQEDVQEKRGTTFEKMLVLLERQEKSLKESRKQIG
;
A
#
# COMPACT_ATOMS: atom_id res chain seq x y z
N MET A 1 -4.67 -16.15 -15.79
CA MET A 1 -3.77 -15.48 -16.77
C MET A 1 -3.83 -13.95 -16.68
N ARG A 2 -5.01 -13.29 -16.72
CA ARG A 2 -5.11 -11.82 -16.51
C ARG A 2 -4.73 -11.39 -15.08
N ASP A 3 -5.16 -12.13 -14.08
CA ASP A 3 -4.92 -11.79 -12.66
C ASP A 3 -3.43 -11.88 -12.28
N GLU A 4 -2.69 -12.82 -12.87
CA GLU A 4 -1.24 -12.95 -12.66
C GLU A 4 -0.45 -11.79 -13.28
N ILE A 5 -0.91 -11.25 -14.41
CA ILE A 5 -0.30 -10.08 -15.06
C ILE A 5 -0.55 -8.84 -14.20
N ALA A 6 -1.80 -8.61 -13.77
CA ALA A 6 -2.16 -7.49 -12.91
C ALA A 6 -1.39 -7.52 -11.58
N LEU A 7 -1.22 -8.71 -10.98
CA LEU A 7 -0.45 -8.86 -9.74
C LEU A 7 1.05 -8.58 -9.95
N LYS A 8 1.63 -9.01 -11.07
CA LYS A 8 3.02 -8.69 -11.41
C LYS A 8 3.21 -7.19 -11.65
N GLU A 9 2.31 -6.56 -12.40
CA GLU A 9 2.35 -5.12 -12.64
C GLU A 9 2.25 -4.34 -11.33
N LEU A 10 1.35 -4.73 -10.44
CA LEU A 10 1.22 -4.16 -9.10
C LEU A 10 2.51 -4.33 -8.28
N TYR A 11 3.10 -5.53 -8.31
CA TYR A 11 4.38 -5.80 -7.66
C TYR A 11 5.48 -4.85 -8.17
N TYR A 12 5.63 -4.72 -9.49
CA TYR A 12 6.61 -3.84 -10.10
C TYR A 12 6.37 -2.37 -9.78
N GLN A 13 5.12 -1.94 -9.74
CA GLN A 13 4.78 -0.58 -9.35
C GLN A 13 5.17 -0.30 -7.90
N VAL A 14 4.80 -1.17 -6.95
CA VAL A 14 5.19 -1.02 -5.54
C VAL A 14 6.71 -1.00 -5.38
N LEU A 15 7.42 -1.89 -6.07
CA LEU A 15 8.89 -1.92 -6.04
C LEU A 15 9.50 -0.62 -6.57
N LYS A 16 9.02 -0.12 -7.71
CA LYS A 16 9.49 1.13 -8.32
C LYS A 16 9.22 2.32 -7.40
N THR A 17 8.05 2.37 -6.77
CA THR A 17 7.71 3.44 -5.83
C THR A 17 8.56 3.34 -4.57
N CYS A 18 8.83 2.13 -4.05
CA CYS A 18 9.77 1.94 -2.95
C CYS A 18 11.16 2.52 -3.28
N PHE A 19 11.65 2.26 -4.49
CA PHE A 19 12.92 2.85 -4.97
C PHE A 19 12.87 4.38 -5.01
N ALA A 20 11.77 4.96 -5.52
CA ALA A 20 11.58 6.42 -5.58
C ALA A 20 11.51 7.08 -4.19
N TYR A 21 11.07 6.35 -3.17
CA TYR A 21 11.01 6.79 -1.77
C TYR A 21 12.27 6.42 -0.97
N GLU A 22 13.33 5.94 -1.64
CA GLU A 22 14.58 5.50 -1.01
C GLU A 22 14.31 4.46 0.11
N ILE A 23 13.43 3.51 -0.18
CA ILE A 23 13.18 2.35 0.69
C ILE A 23 14.09 1.24 0.21
N HIS A 24 15.06 0.89 1.06
CA HIS A 24 15.98 -0.20 0.78
C HIS A 24 15.28 -1.54 0.99
N MET A 25 15.32 -2.39 -0.04
CA MET A 25 14.75 -3.73 0.02
C MET A 25 15.76 -4.68 0.65
N GLU A 26 15.36 -5.36 1.72
CA GLU A 26 16.20 -6.34 2.39
C GLU A 26 15.94 -7.76 1.86
N PRO A 27 16.95 -8.65 1.88
CA PRO A 27 16.74 -10.07 1.58
C PRO A 27 15.65 -10.66 2.48
N GLY A 28 14.66 -11.33 1.89
CA GLY A 28 13.53 -11.92 2.62
C GLY A 28 12.32 -11.00 2.81
N MET A 29 12.41 -9.73 2.40
CA MET A 29 11.27 -8.81 2.42
C MET A 29 10.16 -9.29 1.47
N THR A 30 8.95 -9.48 1.98
CA THR A 30 7.81 -9.89 1.16
C THR A 30 7.17 -8.69 0.47
N PHE A 31 6.32 -8.95 -0.54
CA PHE A 31 5.52 -7.89 -1.16
C PHE A 31 4.70 -7.06 -0.15
N ILE A 32 4.15 -7.72 0.87
CA ILE A 32 3.38 -7.04 1.91
C ILE A 32 4.28 -6.19 2.80
N ASP A 33 5.52 -6.59 3.03
CA ASP A 33 6.47 -5.79 3.81
C ASP A 33 6.91 -4.55 3.04
N MET A 34 7.16 -4.68 1.73
CA MET A 34 7.41 -3.54 0.84
C MET A 34 6.24 -2.56 0.89
N TRP A 35 5.01 -3.06 0.78
CA TRP A 35 3.81 -2.25 0.87
C TRP A 35 3.70 -1.50 2.20
N LYS A 36 3.94 -2.17 3.33
CA LYS A 36 3.92 -1.55 4.67
C LYS A 36 4.97 -0.45 4.79
N ALA A 37 6.21 -0.70 4.33
CA ALA A 37 7.27 0.30 4.36
C ALA A 37 6.89 1.53 3.52
N LEU A 38 6.27 1.29 2.35
CA LEU A 38 5.86 2.35 1.45
C LEU A 38 4.77 3.25 2.05
N ILE A 39 3.70 2.66 2.58
CA ILE A 39 2.60 3.44 3.17
C ILE A 39 3.04 4.20 4.43
N VAL A 40 4.11 3.81 5.11
CA VAL A 40 4.65 4.58 6.24
C VAL A 40 5.29 5.89 5.76
N LYS A 41 6.00 5.86 4.62
CA LYS A 41 6.68 7.04 4.07
C LYS A 41 5.80 7.99 3.27
N MET A 42 4.69 7.50 2.71
CA MET A 42 3.77 8.32 1.92
C MET A 42 3.10 9.42 2.75
N ASP A 43 2.90 10.57 2.13
CA ASP A 43 2.09 11.66 2.69
C ASP A 43 0.58 11.33 2.66
N ASP A 44 -0.20 12.09 3.43
CA ASP A 44 -1.64 11.85 3.60
C ASP A 44 -2.43 12.02 2.28
N GLN A 45 -1.99 12.89 1.37
CA GLN A 45 -2.66 13.13 0.08
C GLN A 45 -2.43 11.95 -0.88
N THR A 46 -1.18 11.49 -1.00
CA THR A 46 -0.81 10.31 -1.79
C THR A 46 -1.58 9.07 -1.32
N LYS A 47 -1.70 8.89 0.00
CA LYS A 47 -2.50 7.80 0.60
C LYS A 47 -3.97 7.87 0.22
N ALA A 48 -4.58 9.05 0.25
CA ALA A 48 -5.99 9.23 -0.09
C ALA A 48 -6.28 8.83 -1.55
N VAL A 49 -5.43 9.25 -2.49
CA VAL A 49 -5.55 8.86 -3.91
C VAL A 49 -5.40 7.36 -4.08
N LEU A 50 -4.39 6.77 -3.45
CA LEU A 50 -4.09 5.35 -3.54
C LEU A 50 -5.21 4.49 -2.92
N LYS A 51 -5.79 4.95 -1.82
CA LYS A 51 -6.95 4.33 -1.18
C LYS A 51 -8.16 4.29 -2.11
N ALA A 52 -8.49 5.40 -2.74
CA ALA A 52 -9.60 5.47 -3.69
C ALA A 52 -9.40 4.47 -4.84
N ARG A 53 -8.17 4.39 -5.38
CA ARG A 53 -7.86 3.44 -6.44
C ARG A 53 -7.96 1.98 -6.00
N LEU A 54 -7.45 1.65 -4.81
CA LEU A 54 -7.57 0.31 -4.25
C LEU A 54 -9.04 -0.07 -4.00
N GLN A 55 -9.89 0.88 -3.60
CA GLN A 55 -11.32 0.64 -3.43
C GLN A 55 -12.00 0.28 -4.76
N GLU A 56 -11.65 0.97 -5.85
CA GLU A 56 -12.11 0.62 -7.21
C GLU A 56 -11.67 -0.80 -7.60
N ASP A 57 -10.38 -1.12 -7.44
CA ASP A 57 -9.85 -2.44 -7.81
C ASP A 57 -10.49 -3.58 -6.99
N VAL A 58 -10.83 -3.33 -5.72
CA VAL A 58 -11.58 -4.26 -4.85
C VAL A 58 -13.02 -4.42 -5.34
N GLN A 59 -13.72 -3.33 -5.68
CA GLN A 59 -15.09 -3.40 -6.20
C GLN A 59 -15.15 -4.17 -7.54
N GLU A 60 -14.12 -4.02 -8.37
CA GLU A 60 -13.95 -4.76 -9.61
C GLU A 60 -13.50 -6.23 -9.40
N LYS A 61 -13.34 -6.69 -8.15
CA LYS A 61 -12.91 -8.04 -7.78
C LYS A 61 -11.59 -8.46 -8.43
N ARG A 62 -10.65 -7.52 -8.58
CA ARG A 62 -9.33 -7.78 -9.21
C ARG A 62 -8.39 -8.65 -8.37
N GLY A 63 -8.80 -9.03 -7.17
CA GLY A 63 -8.13 -10.04 -6.35
C GLY A 63 -8.00 -9.65 -4.88
N THR A 64 -7.79 -10.65 -4.03
CA THR A 64 -7.71 -10.50 -2.57
C THR A 64 -6.46 -9.74 -2.10
N THR A 65 -5.44 -9.61 -2.95
CA THR A 65 -4.25 -8.79 -2.65
C THR A 65 -4.60 -7.32 -2.50
N PHE A 66 -5.48 -6.79 -3.35
CA PHE A 66 -5.93 -5.40 -3.28
C PHE A 66 -6.69 -5.12 -1.98
N GLU A 67 -7.53 -6.06 -1.54
CA GLU A 67 -8.23 -5.99 -0.25
C GLU A 67 -7.25 -5.94 0.92
N LYS A 68 -6.23 -6.81 0.92
CA LYS A 68 -5.19 -6.81 1.96
C LYS A 68 -4.41 -5.51 2.00
N MET A 69 -4.05 -4.96 0.84
CA MET A 69 -3.35 -3.68 0.74
C MET A 69 -4.19 -2.54 1.28
N LEU A 70 -5.48 -2.50 0.93
CA LEU A 70 -6.43 -1.51 1.41
C LEU A 70 -6.56 -1.56 2.94
N VAL A 71 -6.76 -2.76 3.51
CA VAL A 71 -6.88 -2.94 4.97
C VAL A 71 -5.63 -2.45 5.70
N LEU A 72 -4.44 -2.71 5.17
CA LEU A 72 -3.18 -2.24 5.78
C LEU A 72 -3.06 -0.71 5.74
N LEU A 73 -3.43 -0.09 4.63
CA LEU A 73 -3.45 1.36 4.48
C LEU A 73 -4.40 2.00 5.49
N GLU A 74 -5.63 1.50 5.60
CA GLU A 74 -6.63 2.03 6.53
C GLU A 74 -6.24 1.89 8.01
N ARG A 75 -5.59 0.77 8.38
CA ARG A 75 -5.07 0.57 9.74
C ARG A 75 -3.98 1.58 10.07
N GLN A 76 -3.09 1.87 9.11
CA GLN A 76 -2.02 2.84 9.26
C GLN A 76 -2.58 4.26 9.46
N GLU A 77 -3.58 4.65 8.68
CA GLU A 77 -4.26 5.95 8.84
C GLU A 77 -4.94 6.08 10.21
N LYS A 78 -5.62 5.03 10.69
CA LYS A 78 -6.27 5.03 12.00
C LYS A 78 -5.25 5.20 13.13
N SER A 79 -4.15 4.45 13.08
CA SER A 79 -3.09 4.55 14.09
C SER A 79 -2.45 5.94 14.13
N LEU A 80 -2.19 6.56 12.97
CA LEU A 80 -1.65 7.93 12.94
C LEU A 80 -2.62 8.97 13.52
N LYS A 81 -3.92 8.83 13.25
CA LYS A 81 -4.95 9.73 13.78
C LYS A 81 -5.11 9.60 15.29
N GLU A 82 -5.01 8.39 15.84
CA GLU A 82 -5.05 8.14 17.28
C GLU A 82 -3.82 8.73 17.99
N SER A 83 -2.61 8.52 17.42
CA SER A 83 -1.38 9.10 17.97
C SER A 83 -1.40 10.64 17.98
N ARG A 84 -1.95 11.28 16.93
CA ARG A 84 -2.07 12.76 16.89
C ARG A 84 -3.07 13.31 17.90
N LYS A 85 -4.10 12.55 18.30
CA LYS A 85 -5.10 12.97 19.30
C LYS A 85 -4.62 12.88 20.75
N GLN A 86 -3.56 12.13 21.03
CA GLN A 86 -3.00 12.01 22.40
C GLN A 86 -2.02 13.13 22.75
N ILE A 87 -1.61 13.94 21.77
CA ILE A 87 -0.57 14.99 21.92
C ILE A 87 -1.19 16.41 21.91
N GLY A 88 -2.48 16.54 21.59
CA GLY A 88 -3.22 17.82 21.61
C GLY A 88 -4.25 17.85 22.73
#